data_AF-A0ABD5YR07-F1
#
_entry.id   AF-A0ABD5YR07-F1
#
_cell.length_a   1.000
_cell.length_b   1.000
_cell.length_c   1.000
_cell.angle_alpha   90.00
_cell.angle_beta   90.00
_cell.angle_gamma   90.00
#
_symmetry.space_group_name_H-M   'P 1'
#
loop_
_entity.id
_entity.type
_entity.pdbx_description
1 polymer ?
#
loop_
_entity_poly.entity_id
_entity_poly.type
_entity_poly.pdbx_seq_one_letter_code
_entity_poly.pdbx_strand_id
1 'polypeptide(L)'
;MSSRTGLLGMARQGRLDIIAGLLGLIAAIALLPLQFLLDQVYIRTLPIVLGCASLLYLHAARDERHGEVATLSIGTARILPPLVILGSAALVVIAAASEGRTLLFYDIAAAVGTALLAQILFVDNDYFSPGLMLFQIIVFGLVVRFAALYTTPGFIGIDVWTHMVDWTGKIYEARSLQPISDEKYYASPLYHLLVVGSSLLLDVSIRTALFIVVGVAMPISVLLIYATATFFVEPRWAVFATAAYAISASVIEWGIHLIPTSLG
;
A
#
# COMPACT_ATOMS: atom_id res chain seq x y z
N MET A 1 -39.32 -26.45 -3.43
CA MET A 1 -38.45 -25.73 -4.38
C MET A 1 -38.47 -24.26 -3.99
N SER A 2 -37.43 -23.77 -3.30
CA SER A 2 -37.31 -22.34 -2.99
C SER A 2 -36.96 -21.60 -4.29
N SER A 3 -37.78 -20.62 -4.69
CA SER A 3 -37.48 -19.78 -5.85
C SER A 3 -36.23 -18.96 -5.53
N ARG A 4 -35.15 -19.14 -6.27
CA ARG A 4 -33.94 -18.30 -6.14
C ARG A 4 -34.35 -16.83 -6.28
N THR A 5 -34.18 -16.06 -5.21
CA THR A 5 -34.40 -14.62 -5.25
C THR A 5 -33.40 -14.02 -6.24
N GLY A 6 -33.86 -13.39 -7.33
CA GLY A 6 -32.96 -12.71 -8.27
C GLY A 6 -32.22 -11.54 -7.60
N LEU A 7 -31.13 -11.05 -8.19
CA LEU A 7 -30.32 -9.94 -7.63
C LEU A 7 -31.16 -8.70 -7.29
N LEU A 8 -32.16 -8.37 -8.10
CA LEU A 8 -33.08 -7.26 -7.83
C LEU A 8 -33.98 -7.53 -6.62
N GLY A 9 -34.34 -8.79 -6.37
CA GLY A 9 -35.08 -9.19 -5.17
C GLY A 9 -34.20 -9.08 -3.92
N MET A 10 -32.93 -9.49 -4.01
CA MET A 10 -31.96 -9.33 -2.92
C MET A 10 -31.71 -7.84 -2.60
N ALA A 11 -31.57 -7.00 -3.62
CA ALA A 11 -31.42 -5.55 -3.43
C ALA A 11 -32.67 -4.93 -2.76
N ARG A 12 -33.87 -5.35 -3.16
CA ARG A 12 -35.13 -4.91 -2.52
C ARG A 12 -35.26 -5.36 -1.05
N GLN A 13 -34.56 -6.42 -0.66
CA GLN A 13 -34.47 -6.87 0.73
C GLN A 13 -33.43 -6.09 1.55
N GLY A 14 -32.78 -5.07 0.96
CA GLY A 14 -31.84 -4.20 1.67
C GLY A 14 -30.42 -4.75 1.77
N ARG A 15 -30.06 -5.75 0.94
CA ARG A 15 -28.68 -6.26 0.88
C ARG A 15 -27.72 -5.21 0.30
N LEU A 16 -27.05 -4.48 1.19
CA LEU A 16 -26.15 -3.36 0.86
C LEU A 16 -25.00 -3.77 -0.06
N ASP A 17 -24.52 -5.00 0.09
CA ASP A 17 -23.44 -5.60 -0.70
C ASP A 17 -23.87 -5.78 -2.17
N ILE A 18 -25.08 -6.28 -2.42
CA ILE A 18 -25.68 -6.37 -3.77
C ILE A 18 -25.95 -4.98 -4.35
N ILE A 19 -26.46 -4.05 -3.54
CA ILE A 19 -26.71 -2.66 -3.97
C ILE A 19 -25.40 -2.00 -4.40
N ALA A 20 -24.34 -2.14 -3.60
CA ALA A 20 -23.01 -1.63 -3.94
C ALA A 20 -22.47 -2.25 -5.23
N GLY A 21 -22.62 -3.56 -5.41
CA GLY A 21 -22.25 -4.25 -6.65
C GLY A 21 -22.98 -3.69 -7.88
N LEU A 22 -24.30 -3.47 -7.77
CA LEU A 22 -25.10 -2.90 -8.86
C LEU A 22 -24.73 -1.45 -9.16
N LEU A 23 -24.56 -0.61 -8.13
CA LEU A 23 -24.14 0.78 -8.28
C LEU A 23 -22.74 0.88 -8.90
N GLY A 24 -21.81 0.03 -8.49
CA GLY A 24 -20.48 -0.06 -9.08
C GLY A 24 -20.53 -0.42 -10.57
N LEU A 25 -21.38 -1.39 -10.95
CA LEU A 25 -21.57 -1.74 -12.36
C LEU A 25 -22.18 -0.60 -13.18
N ILE A 26 -23.18 0.10 -12.64
CA ILE A 26 -23.80 1.27 -13.29
C ILE A 26 -22.75 2.37 -13.48
N ALA A 27 -21.97 2.67 -12.43
CA ALA A 27 -20.90 3.66 -12.50
C ALA A 27 -19.84 3.27 -13.55
N ALA A 28 -19.43 2.01 -13.59
CA ALA A 28 -18.50 1.51 -14.62
C ALA A 28 -19.03 1.73 -16.05
N ILE A 29 -20.31 1.39 -16.31
CA ILE A 29 -20.94 1.60 -17.62
C ILE A 29 -21.01 3.09 -17.94
N ALA A 30 -21.38 3.94 -16.99
CA ALA A 30 -21.49 5.38 -17.18
C ALA A 30 -20.12 6.04 -17.43
N LEU A 31 -19.04 5.50 -16.83
CA LEU A 31 -17.69 6.01 -17.00
C LEU A 31 -17.00 5.50 -18.28
N LEU A 32 -17.45 4.37 -18.83
CA LEU A 32 -16.81 3.76 -20.01
C LEU A 32 -16.73 4.68 -21.23
N PRO A 33 -17.74 5.52 -21.58
CA PRO A 33 -17.65 6.43 -22.71
C PRO A 33 -16.64 7.58 -22.52
N LEU A 34 -16.31 7.95 -21.28
CA LEU A 34 -15.37 9.05 -20.99
C LEU A 34 -13.97 8.77 -21.55
N GLN A 35 -13.60 7.50 -21.75
CA GLN A 35 -12.32 7.12 -22.35
C GLN A 35 -12.16 7.62 -23.80
N PHE A 36 -13.26 7.91 -24.50
CA PHE A 36 -13.23 8.48 -25.85
C PHE A 36 -13.06 10.00 -25.84
N LEU A 37 -13.27 10.64 -24.69
CA LEU A 37 -13.20 12.09 -24.54
C LEU A 37 -11.90 12.55 -23.86
N LEU A 38 -11.37 11.73 -22.94
CA LEU A 38 -10.28 12.11 -22.05
C LEU A 38 -9.22 11.03 -21.99
N ASP A 39 -7.97 11.42 -22.23
CA ASP A 39 -6.81 10.54 -22.13
C ASP A 39 -6.18 10.60 -20.75
N GLN A 40 -6.77 9.90 -19.79
CA GLN A 40 -6.29 9.84 -18.41
C GLN A 40 -6.30 8.40 -17.90
N VAL A 41 -5.27 8.02 -17.15
CA VAL A 41 -5.08 6.63 -16.67
C VAL A 41 -6.28 6.14 -15.86
N TYR A 42 -6.84 6.98 -14.99
CA TYR A 42 -8.00 6.62 -14.17
C TYR A 42 -9.26 6.38 -15.00
N ILE A 43 -9.47 7.15 -16.07
CA ILE A 43 -10.64 7.00 -16.95
C ILE A 43 -10.52 5.72 -17.78
N ARG A 44 -9.30 5.34 -18.18
CA ARG A 44 -9.06 4.07 -18.90
C ARG A 44 -9.17 2.85 -18.00
N THR A 45 -8.80 2.95 -16.72
CA THR A 45 -8.66 1.78 -15.83
C THR A 45 -9.84 1.56 -14.91
N LEU A 46 -10.37 2.62 -14.27
CA LEU A 46 -11.45 2.50 -13.27
C LEU A 46 -12.70 1.82 -13.82
N PRO A 47 -13.23 2.16 -15.02
CA PRO A 47 -14.45 1.52 -15.52
C PRO A 47 -14.27 0.02 -15.72
N ILE A 48 -13.11 -0.40 -16.21
CA ILE A 48 -12.80 -1.81 -16.46
C ILE A 48 -12.69 -2.55 -15.13
N VAL A 49 -11.87 -2.06 -14.20
CA VAL A 49 -11.65 -2.71 -12.90
C VAL A 49 -12.93 -2.75 -12.08
N LEU A 50 -13.64 -1.63 -11.97
CA LEU A 50 -14.91 -1.55 -11.24
C LEU A 50 -15.98 -2.45 -11.87
N GLY A 51 -16.12 -2.40 -13.20
CA GLY A 51 -17.08 -3.22 -13.92
C GLY A 51 -16.82 -4.71 -13.74
N CYS A 52 -15.57 -5.15 -13.90
CA CYS A 52 -15.17 -6.54 -13.69
C CYS A 52 -15.39 -6.98 -12.24
N ALA A 53 -14.96 -6.18 -11.25
CA ALA A 53 -15.14 -6.50 -9.84
C ALA A 53 -16.64 -6.61 -9.47
N SER A 54 -17.46 -5.65 -9.91
CA SER A 54 -18.91 -5.67 -9.71
C SER A 54 -19.58 -6.87 -10.39
N LEU A 55 -19.19 -7.20 -11.63
CA LEU A 55 -19.72 -8.37 -12.34
C LEU A 55 -19.34 -9.69 -11.64
N LEU A 56 -18.08 -9.85 -11.26
CA LEU A 56 -17.60 -11.03 -10.55
C LEU A 56 -18.34 -11.21 -9.22
N TYR A 57 -18.46 -10.12 -8.45
CA TYR A 57 -19.18 -10.12 -7.19
C TYR A 57 -20.66 -10.47 -7.37
N LEU A 58 -21.37 -9.79 -8.29
CA LEU A 58 -22.79 -10.05 -8.56
C LEU A 58 -23.02 -11.45 -9.14
N HIS A 59 -22.05 -11.99 -9.90
CA HIS A 59 -22.11 -13.35 -10.39
C HIS A 59 -21.96 -14.35 -9.24
N ALA A 60 -20.94 -14.19 -8.39
CA ALA A 60 -20.72 -15.03 -7.22
C ALA A 60 -21.90 -15.00 -6.25
N ALA A 61 -22.48 -13.82 -6.01
CA ALA A 61 -23.60 -13.65 -5.09
C ALA A 61 -24.91 -14.32 -5.56
N ARG A 62 -25.01 -14.74 -6.83
CA ARG A 62 -26.18 -15.51 -7.33
C ARG A 62 -26.21 -16.94 -6.84
N ASP A 63 -25.04 -17.52 -6.57
CA ASP A 63 -24.92 -18.84 -5.98
C ASP A 63 -24.61 -18.67 -4.49
N GLU A 64 -25.65 -18.38 -3.68
CA GLU A 64 -25.60 -18.34 -2.20
C GLU A 64 -25.24 -19.70 -1.55
N ARG A 65 -24.70 -20.65 -2.33
CA ARG A 65 -24.09 -21.83 -1.76
C ARG A 65 -22.97 -21.31 -0.88
N HIS A 66 -23.05 -21.62 0.42
CA HIS A 66 -21.94 -21.51 1.35
C HIS A 66 -20.89 -22.57 0.96
N GLY A 67 -20.36 -22.45 -0.26
CA GLY A 67 -19.28 -23.28 -0.74
C GLY A 67 -18.02 -22.87 -0.02
N GLU A 68 -17.28 -23.85 0.46
CA GLU A 68 -15.91 -23.65 0.94
C GLU A 68 -15.15 -22.86 -0.13
N VAL A 69 -14.57 -21.72 0.27
CA VAL A 69 -13.73 -20.93 -0.63
C VAL A 69 -12.62 -21.85 -1.13
N ALA A 70 -12.33 -21.82 -2.44
CA ALA A 70 -11.26 -22.63 -2.99
C ALA A 70 -9.95 -22.33 -2.25
N THR A 71 -9.41 -23.33 -1.54
CA THR A 71 -8.17 -23.20 -0.81
C THR A 71 -6.99 -23.69 -1.64
N LEU A 72 -5.82 -23.08 -1.40
CA LEU A 72 -4.57 -23.58 -1.93
C LEU A 72 -4.22 -24.92 -1.28
N SER A 73 -3.54 -25.77 -2.04
CA SER A 73 -2.96 -26.98 -1.47
C SER A 73 -2.01 -26.64 -0.32
N ILE A 74 -1.91 -27.53 0.68
CA ILE A 74 -1.02 -27.35 1.84
C ILE A 74 0.43 -27.10 1.39
N GLY A 75 0.89 -27.77 0.33
CA GLY A 75 2.23 -27.58 -0.23
C GLY A 75 2.42 -26.16 -0.75
N THR A 76 1.45 -25.65 -1.53
CA THR A 76 1.47 -24.27 -2.05
C THR A 76 1.43 -23.26 -0.90
N ALA A 77 0.55 -23.46 0.09
CA ALA A 77 0.44 -22.58 1.25
C ALA A 77 1.76 -22.49 2.06
N ARG A 78 2.54 -23.57 2.14
CA ARG A 78 3.84 -23.60 2.83
C ARG A 78 4.97 -22.95 2.03
N ILE A 79 4.91 -22.99 0.70
CA ILE A 79 5.98 -22.47 -0.18
C ILE A 79 5.81 -20.97 -0.45
N LEU A 80 4.58 -20.45 -0.48
CA LEU A 80 4.34 -19.04 -0.77
C LEU A 80 5.05 -18.08 0.21
N PRO A 81 5.10 -18.35 1.54
CA PRO A 81 5.76 -17.42 2.43
C PRO A 81 7.25 -17.18 2.15
N PRO A 82 8.10 -18.23 2.05
CA PRO A 82 9.49 -18.04 1.67
C PRO A 82 9.65 -17.46 0.26
N LEU A 83 8.77 -17.78 -0.70
CA LEU A 83 8.82 -17.15 -2.02
C LEU A 83 8.61 -15.63 -1.98
N VAL A 84 7.69 -15.13 -1.14
CA VAL A 84 7.51 -13.68 -0.97
C VAL A 84 8.73 -13.02 -0.35
N ILE A 85 9.38 -13.67 0.63
CA ILE A 85 10.61 -13.15 1.24
C ILE A 85 11.77 -13.16 0.23
N LEU A 86 11.96 -14.26 -0.49
CA LEU A 86 12.99 -14.37 -1.53
C LEU A 86 12.73 -13.40 -2.69
N GLY A 87 11.49 -13.23 -3.12
CA GLY A 87 11.10 -12.25 -4.13
C GLY A 87 11.37 -10.83 -3.66
N SER A 88 11.07 -10.51 -2.40
CA SER A 88 11.41 -9.21 -1.81
C SER A 88 12.93 -8.99 -1.75
N ALA A 89 13.71 -10.01 -1.41
CA ALA A 89 15.17 -9.93 -1.46
C ALA A 89 15.70 -9.75 -2.89
N ALA A 90 15.12 -10.45 -3.86
CA ALA A 90 15.48 -10.30 -5.28
C ALA A 90 15.23 -8.87 -5.79
N LEU A 91 14.15 -8.22 -5.36
CA LEU A 91 13.90 -6.81 -5.70
C LEU A 91 15.01 -5.88 -5.22
N VAL A 92 15.55 -6.11 -4.01
CA VAL A 92 16.70 -5.34 -3.51
C VAL A 92 17.92 -5.54 -4.41
N VAL A 93 18.22 -6.79 -4.77
CA VAL A 93 19.35 -7.12 -5.65
C VAL A 93 19.19 -6.48 -7.02
N ILE A 94 18.00 -6.59 -7.64
CA ILE A 94 17.71 -6.00 -8.94
C ILE A 94 17.88 -4.48 -8.90
N ALA A 95 17.34 -3.82 -7.87
CA ALA A 95 17.43 -2.38 -7.73
C ALA A 95 18.87 -1.91 -7.54
N ALA A 96 19.65 -2.61 -6.71
CA ALA A 96 21.05 -2.28 -6.46
C ALA A 96 21.92 -2.51 -7.70
N ALA A 97 21.76 -3.66 -8.38
CA ALA A 97 22.56 -4.01 -9.56
C ALA A 97 22.23 -3.16 -10.80
N SER A 98 20.99 -2.67 -10.89
CA SER A 98 20.54 -1.83 -12.03
C SER A 98 20.62 -0.33 -11.73
N GLU A 99 21.05 0.05 -10.52
CA GLU A 99 21.04 1.43 -10.01
C GLU A 99 19.67 2.12 -10.19
N GLY A 100 18.58 1.35 -10.12
CA GLY A 100 17.25 1.84 -10.46
C GLY A 100 16.16 0.77 -10.44
N ARG A 101 14.91 1.21 -10.60
CA ARG A 101 13.72 0.33 -10.70
C ARG A 101 13.39 0.06 -12.17
N THR A 102 13.83 -1.09 -12.68
CA THR A 102 13.63 -1.53 -14.07
C THR A 102 12.25 -2.14 -14.30
N LEU A 103 11.88 -2.43 -15.56
CA LEU A 103 10.65 -3.19 -15.85
C LEU A 103 10.63 -4.54 -15.11
N LEU A 104 11.76 -5.25 -15.09
CA LEU A 104 11.89 -6.50 -14.33
C LEU A 104 11.63 -6.31 -12.83
N PHE A 105 12.08 -5.19 -12.24
CA PHE A 105 11.75 -4.88 -10.85
C PHE A 105 10.23 -4.80 -10.65
N TYR A 106 9.52 -4.10 -11.55
CA TYR A 106 8.07 -3.97 -11.45
C TYR A 106 7.33 -5.28 -11.70
N ASP A 107 7.80 -6.12 -12.62
CA ASP A 107 7.21 -7.45 -12.89
C ASP A 107 7.34 -8.36 -11.67
N ILE A 108 8.53 -8.41 -11.05
CA ILE A 108 8.76 -9.19 -9.84
C ILE A 108 7.95 -8.62 -8.67
N ALA A 109 7.86 -7.29 -8.53
CA ALA A 109 7.07 -6.67 -7.48
C ALA A 109 5.58 -7.00 -7.64
N ALA A 110 5.05 -6.98 -8.86
CA ALA A 110 3.68 -7.38 -9.17
C ALA A 110 3.43 -8.86 -8.83
N ALA A 111 4.37 -9.75 -9.18
CA ALA A 111 4.30 -11.16 -8.83
C ALA A 111 4.30 -11.39 -7.32
N VAL A 112 5.19 -10.72 -6.57
CA VAL A 112 5.27 -10.81 -5.11
C VAL A 112 4.01 -10.26 -4.45
N GLY A 113 3.52 -9.09 -4.88
CA GLY A 113 2.27 -8.52 -4.39
C GLY A 113 1.07 -9.44 -4.65
N THR A 114 1.01 -10.07 -5.83
CA THR A 114 -0.03 -11.05 -6.17
C THR A 114 0.07 -12.30 -5.28
N ALA A 115 1.27 -12.83 -5.06
CA ALA A 115 1.49 -13.96 -4.17
C ALA A 115 1.10 -13.65 -2.71
N LEU A 116 1.33 -12.41 -2.27
CA LEU A 116 0.89 -11.92 -0.96
C LEU A 116 -0.64 -11.90 -0.86
N LEU A 117 -1.33 -11.31 -1.83
CA LEU A 117 -2.80 -11.29 -1.84
C LEU A 117 -3.40 -12.71 -1.96
N ALA A 118 -2.79 -13.58 -2.76
CA ALA A 118 -3.22 -14.96 -2.91
C ALA A 118 -3.12 -15.74 -1.58
N GLN A 119 -2.06 -15.50 -0.78
CA GLN A 119 -1.96 -16.09 0.55
C GLN A 119 -3.11 -15.64 1.45
N ILE A 120 -3.41 -14.33 1.44
CA ILE A 120 -4.47 -13.77 2.28
C ILE A 120 -5.85 -14.31 1.90
N LEU A 121 -6.11 -14.51 0.61
CA LEU A 121 -7.43 -14.90 0.13
C LEU A 121 -7.67 -16.42 0.14
N PHE A 122 -6.62 -17.22 -0.13
CA PHE A 122 -6.79 -18.64 -0.47
C PHE A 122 -6.03 -19.62 0.42
N VAL A 123 -5.18 -19.17 1.35
CA VAL A 123 -4.61 -20.09 2.35
C VAL A 123 -5.71 -20.49 3.33
N ASP A 124 -5.83 -21.79 3.60
CA ASP A 124 -6.78 -22.34 4.56
C ASP A 124 -6.59 -21.74 5.98
N ASN A 125 -7.66 -21.65 6.76
CA ASN A 125 -7.65 -21.04 8.10
C ASN A 125 -6.66 -21.71 9.05
N ASP A 126 -6.45 -23.03 8.95
CA ASP A 126 -5.52 -23.76 9.81
C ASP A 126 -4.05 -23.38 9.59
N TYR A 127 -3.74 -22.82 8.42
CA TYR A 127 -2.39 -22.41 8.02
C TYR A 127 -2.23 -20.90 7.89
N PHE A 128 -3.30 -20.13 8.14
CA PHE A 128 -3.27 -18.68 8.02
C PHE A 128 -2.69 -18.05 9.30
N SER A 129 -1.58 -17.33 9.15
CA SER A 129 -0.93 -16.60 10.25
C SER A 129 -0.95 -15.09 10.00
N PRO A 130 -1.79 -14.33 10.71
CA PRO A 130 -1.84 -12.87 10.57
C PRO A 130 -0.48 -12.21 10.79
N GLY A 131 0.27 -12.65 11.81
CA GLY A 131 1.59 -12.10 12.14
C GLY A 131 2.60 -12.28 10.99
N LEU A 132 2.62 -13.46 10.37
CA LEU A 132 3.49 -13.73 9.22
C LEU A 132 3.10 -12.87 8.01
N MET A 133 1.80 -12.74 7.74
CA MET A 133 1.33 -11.91 6.62
C MET A 133 1.67 -10.43 6.83
N LEU A 134 1.47 -9.90 8.04
CA LEU A 134 1.82 -8.52 8.37
C LEU A 134 3.32 -8.27 8.22
N PHE A 135 4.16 -9.22 8.67
CA PHE A 135 5.60 -9.15 8.46
C PHE A 135 5.96 -9.07 6.97
N GLN A 136 5.37 -9.94 6.14
CA GLN A 136 5.60 -9.91 4.69
C GLN A 136 5.14 -8.60 4.05
N ILE A 137 3.98 -8.06 4.45
CA ILE A 137 3.47 -6.77 3.96
C ILE A 137 4.46 -5.65 4.27
N ILE A 138 4.98 -5.60 5.50
CA ILE A 138 5.94 -4.57 5.92
C ILE A 138 7.25 -4.73 5.15
N VAL A 139 7.79 -5.94 5.06
CA VAL A 139 9.04 -6.21 4.32
C VAL A 139 8.91 -5.82 2.86
N PHE A 140 7.83 -6.24 2.20
CA PHE A 140 7.57 -5.89 0.81
C PHE A 140 7.37 -4.38 0.64
N GLY A 141 6.59 -3.74 1.51
CA GLY A 141 6.35 -2.31 1.52
C GLY A 141 7.61 -1.48 1.73
N LEU A 142 8.52 -1.94 2.60
CA LEU A 142 9.85 -1.37 2.82
C LEU A 142 10.68 -1.48 1.55
N VAL A 143 10.84 -2.69 1.00
CA VAL A 143 11.69 -2.94 -0.18
C VAL A 143 11.27 -2.09 -1.37
N VAL A 144 9.97 -2.05 -1.69
CA VAL A 144 9.46 -1.29 -2.84
C VAL A 144 9.76 0.21 -2.72
N ARG A 145 9.64 0.77 -1.52
CA ARG A 145 9.87 2.21 -1.25
C ARG A 145 11.36 2.52 -1.13
N PHE A 146 12.11 1.74 -0.37
CA PHE A 146 13.55 1.92 -0.20
C PHE A 146 14.33 1.73 -1.49
N ALA A 147 13.89 0.83 -2.37
CA ALA A 147 14.48 0.73 -3.71
C ALA A 147 14.44 2.08 -4.44
N ALA A 148 13.34 2.83 -4.34
CA ALA A 148 13.24 4.17 -4.94
C ALA A 148 14.14 5.20 -4.23
N LEU A 149 14.08 5.23 -2.90
CA LEU A 149 14.84 6.19 -2.08
C LEU A 149 16.35 6.02 -2.21
N TYR A 150 16.80 4.77 -2.32
CA TYR A 150 18.21 4.40 -2.42
C TYR A 150 18.79 4.63 -3.81
N THR A 151 18.04 4.29 -4.87
CA THR A 151 18.53 4.41 -6.26
C THR A 151 18.42 5.82 -6.82
N THR A 152 17.73 6.74 -6.14
CA THR A 152 17.65 8.14 -6.54
C THR A 152 18.86 8.91 -6.00
N PRO A 153 19.66 9.63 -6.81
CA PRO A 153 20.82 10.38 -6.31
C PRO A 153 20.49 11.48 -5.29
N GLY A 154 19.27 12.04 -5.34
CA GLY A 154 18.78 13.06 -4.41
C GLY A 154 17.48 12.65 -3.69
N PHE A 155 16.56 13.61 -3.55
CA PHE A 155 15.25 13.38 -2.96
C PHE A 155 14.13 13.27 -4.01
N ILE A 156 13.08 12.53 -3.70
CA ILE A 156 11.91 12.34 -4.57
C ILE A 156 10.81 13.32 -4.15
N GLY A 157 10.43 14.24 -5.05
CA GLY A 157 9.44 15.30 -4.81
C GLY A 157 10.06 16.68 -4.67
N ILE A 158 9.25 17.73 -4.85
CA ILE A 158 9.72 19.13 -4.78
C ILE A 158 9.88 19.62 -3.34
N ASP A 159 8.92 19.31 -2.47
CA ASP A 159 8.82 19.86 -1.12
C ASP A 159 9.94 19.37 -0.17
N VAL A 160 10.36 18.12 -0.34
CA VAL A 160 11.46 17.51 0.44
C VAL A 160 12.78 18.26 0.26
N TRP A 161 13.04 18.89 -0.89
CA TRP A 161 14.26 19.67 -1.09
C TRP A 161 14.30 20.89 -0.19
N THR A 162 13.23 21.66 -0.14
CA THR A 162 13.12 22.80 0.78
C THR A 162 13.24 22.35 2.23
N HIS A 163 12.55 21.28 2.60
CA HIS A 163 12.62 20.79 3.97
C HIS A 163 14.00 20.25 4.37
N MET A 164 14.71 19.57 3.47
CA MET A 164 16.00 18.97 3.80
C MET A 164 17.19 19.91 3.62
N VAL A 165 17.21 20.67 2.52
CA VAL A 165 18.33 21.56 2.17
C VAL A 165 18.19 22.90 2.86
N ASP A 166 17.02 23.54 2.78
CA ASP A 166 16.88 24.91 3.28
C ASP A 166 16.69 24.96 4.80
N TRP A 167 16.00 23.97 5.37
CA TRP A 167 15.63 23.97 6.79
C TRP A 167 16.41 22.97 7.64
N THR A 168 16.27 21.66 7.39
CA THR A 168 16.93 20.62 8.21
C THR A 168 18.44 20.78 8.22
N GLY A 169 19.07 21.06 7.08
CA GLY A 169 20.52 21.31 6.99
C GLY A 169 20.97 22.49 7.87
N LYS A 170 20.28 23.63 7.77
CA LYS A 170 20.62 24.81 8.59
C LYS A 170 20.36 24.58 10.07
N ILE A 171 19.29 23.87 10.44
CA ILE A 171 19.02 23.50 11.85
C ILE A 171 20.11 22.58 12.39
N TYR A 172 20.56 21.61 11.58
CA TYR A 172 21.67 20.71 11.93
C TYR A 172 22.97 21.48 12.17
N GLU A 173 23.31 22.43 11.29
CA GLU A 173 24.51 23.28 11.40
C GLU A 173 24.42 24.24 12.59
N ALA A 174 23.29 24.94 12.74
CA ALA A 174 23.09 25.94 13.78
C ALA A 174 22.81 25.35 15.17
N ARG A 175 22.56 24.03 15.26
CA ARG A 175 22.18 23.32 16.49
C ARG A 175 21.02 23.99 17.23
N SER A 176 20.12 24.61 16.49
CA SER A 176 19.00 25.40 17.02
C SER A 176 17.92 25.58 15.95
N LEU A 177 16.72 25.98 16.38
CA LEU A 177 15.61 26.31 15.49
C LEU A 177 15.65 27.76 14.95
N GLN A 178 16.70 28.52 15.27
CA GLN A 178 16.86 29.90 14.78
C GLN A 178 16.76 30.01 13.25
N PRO A 179 17.26 29.08 12.43
CA PRO A 179 17.14 29.17 10.96
C PRO A 179 15.71 29.14 10.42
N ILE A 180 14.74 28.73 11.24
CA ILE A 180 13.33 28.72 10.88
C ILE A 180 12.50 29.64 11.78
N SER A 181 13.09 30.56 12.54
CA SER A 181 12.38 31.38 13.56
C SER A 181 11.20 32.18 13.01
N ASP A 182 11.30 32.65 11.77
CA ASP A 182 10.27 33.44 11.09
C ASP A 182 9.44 32.62 10.10
N GLU A 183 9.66 31.30 10.06
CA GLU A 183 8.95 30.37 9.19
C GLU A 183 7.82 29.67 9.93
N LYS A 184 6.75 29.30 9.20
CA LYS A 184 5.62 28.55 9.77
C LYS A 184 6.04 27.24 10.45
N TYR A 185 7.19 26.68 10.05
CA TYR A 185 7.74 25.44 10.59
C TYR A 185 8.31 25.59 12.01
N TYR A 186 8.54 26.80 12.50
CA TYR A 186 8.92 27.03 13.90
C TYR A 186 7.84 26.53 14.88
N ALA A 187 6.57 26.68 14.51
CA ALA A 187 5.43 26.25 15.31
C ALA A 187 5.21 24.73 15.25
N SER A 188 5.75 24.03 14.26
CA SER A 188 5.61 22.58 14.05
C SER A 188 6.93 21.92 13.62
N PRO A 189 8.01 22.01 14.44
CA PRO A 189 9.36 21.65 14.00
C PRO A 189 9.62 20.13 14.06
N LEU A 190 8.61 19.31 14.37
CA LEU A 190 8.78 17.89 14.69
C LEU A 190 9.51 17.11 13.59
N TYR A 191 9.13 17.31 12.32
CA TYR A 191 9.80 16.67 11.19
C TYR A 191 11.31 16.98 11.17
N HIS A 192 11.65 18.27 11.29
CA HIS A 192 13.04 18.73 11.26
C HIS A 192 13.84 18.21 12.47
N LEU A 193 13.26 18.31 13.67
CA LEU A 193 13.88 17.85 14.90
C LEU A 193 14.08 16.33 14.93
N LEU A 194 13.13 15.57 14.38
CA LEU A 194 13.25 14.11 14.30
C LEU A 194 14.44 13.73 13.41
N VAL A 195 14.56 14.35 12.23
CA VAL A 195 15.67 14.07 11.31
C VAL A 195 17.01 14.53 11.87
N VAL A 196 17.11 15.76 12.38
CA VAL A 196 18.34 16.29 12.98
C VAL A 196 18.72 15.49 14.21
N GLY A 197 17.80 15.25 15.13
CA GLY A 197 18.02 14.49 16.35
C GLY A 197 18.53 13.08 16.06
N SER A 198 17.94 12.39 15.09
CA SER A 198 18.40 11.05 14.70
C SER A 198 19.72 11.06 13.95
N SER A 199 20.01 12.07 13.12
CA SER A 199 21.32 12.24 12.51
C SER A 199 22.41 12.38 13.56
N LEU A 200 22.17 13.16 14.61
CA LEU A 200 23.09 13.36 15.72
C LEU A 200 23.23 12.14 16.63
N LEU A 201 22.12 11.44 16.90
CA LEU A 201 22.11 10.26 17.77
C LEU A 201 22.80 9.05 17.12
N LEU A 202 22.58 8.86 15.82
CA LEU A 202 23.07 7.69 15.08
C LEU A 202 24.39 7.95 14.35
N ASP A 203 24.89 9.19 14.38
CA ASP A 203 26.09 9.63 13.67
C ASP A 203 26.04 9.30 12.16
N VAL A 204 24.92 9.68 11.53
CA VAL A 204 24.69 9.47 10.09
C VAL A 204 24.29 10.77 9.41
N SER A 205 24.41 10.83 8.08
CA SER A 205 23.95 11.99 7.31
C SER A 205 22.46 12.29 7.58
N ILE A 206 22.05 13.56 7.49
CA ILE A 206 20.64 13.95 7.62
C ILE A 206 19.72 13.23 6.62
N ARG A 207 20.25 12.85 5.44
CA ARG A 207 19.52 12.05 4.45
C ARG A 207 19.30 10.61 4.95
N THR A 208 20.34 9.97 5.47
CA THR A 208 20.23 8.63 6.05
C THR A 208 19.28 8.64 7.24
N ALA A 209 19.37 9.66 8.11
CA ALA A 209 18.47 9.84 9.24
C ALA A 209 17.00 9.97 8.77
N LEU A 210 16.72 10.77 7.73
CA LEU A 210 15.39 10.88 7.13
C LEU A 210 14.84 9.51 6.70
N PHE A 211 15.66 8.72 6.00
CA PHE A 211 15.25 7.40 5.54
C PHE A 211 14.99 6.45 6.70
N ILE A 212 15.80 6.49 7.76
CA ILE A 212 15.59 5.66 8.96
C ILE A 212 14.32 6.07 9.70
N VAL A 213 14.11 7.36 9.97
CA VAL A 213 13.01 7.78 10.85
C VAL A 213 11.67 7.89 10.14
N VAL A 214 11.63 8.56 8.98
CA VAL A 214 10.37 8.75 8.23
C VAL A 214 10.20 7.62 7.23
N GLY A 215 11.26 7.26 6.51
CA GLY A 215 11.21 6.22 5.48
C GLY A 215 10.83 4.84 6.02
N VAL A 216 11.29 4.44 7.21
CA VAL A 216 10.89 3.17 7.85
C VAL A 216 9.53 3.27 8.53
N ALA A 217 9.21 4.41 9.16
CA ALA A 217 7.91 4.60 9.82
C ALA A 217 6.74 4.50 8.83
N MET A 218 6.89 4.99 7.61
CA MET A 218 5.83 4.98 6.60
C MET A 218 5.30 3.56 6.29
N PRO A 219 6.12 2.57 5.90
CA PRO A 219 5.68 1.18 5.76
C PRO A 219 5.16 0.52 7.03
N ILE A 220 5.65 0.90 8.21
CA ILE A 220 5.21 0.32 9.49
C ILE A 220 3.84 0.87 9.89
N SER A 221 3.53 2.12 9.53
CA SER A 221 2.27 2.78 9.88
C SER A 221 1.02 2.03 9.38
N VAL A 222 1.16 1.16 8.38
CA VAL A 222 0.07 0.29 7.89
C VAL A 222 -0.42 -0.69 8.96
N LEU A 223 0.37 -0.96 10.01
CA LEU A 223 -0.09 -1.71 11.18
C LEU A 223 -1.24 -1.02 11.91
N LEU A 224 -1.35 0.31 11.82
CA LEU A 224 -2.50 1.04 12.33
C LEU A 224 -3.77 0.68 11.55
N ILE A 225 -3.67 0.46 10.23
CA ILE A 225 -4.80 -0.04 9.43
C ILE A 225 -5.22 -1.42 9.92
N TYR A 226 -4.26 -2.32 10.21
CA TYR A 226 -4.58 -3.63 10.77
C TYR A 226 -5.30 -3.50 12.12
N ALA A 227 -4.70 -2.75 13.05
CA ALA A 227 -5.24 -2.55 14.39
C ALA A 227 -6.64 -1.96 14.34
N THR A 228 -6.88 -0.94 13.51
CA THR A 228 -8.21 -0.35 13.33
C THR A 228 -9.18 -1.32 12.65
N ALA A 229 -8.77 -2.04 11.61
CA ALA A 229 -9.65 -2.96 10.88
C ALA A 229 -10.11 -4.14 11.75
N THR A 230 -9.29 -4.61 12.69
CA THR A 230 -9.68 -5.71 13.61
C THR A 230 -10.86 -5.37 14.53
N PHE A 231 -11.24 -4.10 14.68
CA PHE A 231 -12.47 -3.72 15.38
C PHE A 231 -13.74 -3.97 14.56
N PHE A 232 -13.62 -4.15 13.25
CA PHE A 232 -14.75 -4.21 12.32
C PHE A 232 -14.87 -5.54 11.59
N VAL A 233 -13.75 -6.24 11.36
CA VAL A 233 -13.70 -7.45 10.53
C VAL A 233 -12.77 -8.50 11.13
N GLU A 234 -12.93 -9.74 10.68
CA GLU A 234 -12.06 -10.85 11.07
C GLU A 234 -10.59 -10.60 10.69
N PRO A 235 -9.61 -11.23 11.38
CA PRO A 235 -8.19 -10.99 11.14
C PRO A 235 -7.75 -11.12 9.68
N ARG A 236 -8.30 -12.08 8.92
CA ARG A 236 -7.99 -12.24 7.49
C ARG A 236 -8.33 -11.01 6.67
N TRP A 237 -9.52 -10.44 6.89
CA TRP A 237 -9.97 -9.24 6.20
C TRP A 237 -9.25 -7.99 6.69
N ALA A 238 -8.86 -7.94 7.97
CA ALA A 238 -8.00 -6.87 8.48
C ALA A 238 -6.62 -6.91 7.80
N VAL A 239 -5.99 -8.07 7.68
CA VAL A 239 -4.73 -8.25 6.92
C VAL A 239 -4.92 -7.88 5.44
N PHE A 240 -6.04 -8.26 4.83
CA PHE A 240 -6.35 -7.87 3.45
C PHE A 240 -6.42 -6.35 3.28
N ALA A 241 -7.13 -5.65 4.17
CA ALA A 241 -7.22 -4.20 4.16
C ALA A 241 -5.82 -3.56 4.30
N THR A 242 -5.00 -4.07 5.22
CA THR A 242 -3.60 -3.63 5.39
C THR A 242 -2.77 -3.84 4.13
N ALA A 243 -2.86 -5.01 3.49
CA ALA A 243 -2.15 -5.32 2.26
C ALA A 243 -2.59 -4.39 1.12
N ALA A 244 -3.90 -4.26 0.91
CA ALA A 244 -4.48 -3.41 -0.14
C ALA A 244 -4.06 -1.94 0.02
N TYR A 245 -4.05 -1.43 1.25
CA TYR A 245 -3.54 -0.09 1.54
C TYR A 245 -2.04 0.02 1.24
N ALA A 246 -1.23 -0.89 1.79
CA ALA A 246 0.24 -0.85 1.70
C ALA A 246 0.78 -0.91 0.27
N ILE A 247 0.08 -1.62 -0.63
CA ILE A 247 0.47 -1.81 -2.04
C ILE A 247 -0.23 -0.84 -3.00
N SER A 248 -1.13 0.01 -2.52
CA SER A 248 -1.81 0.97 -3.38
C SER A 248 -0.82 1.99 -3.94
N ALA A 249 -1.01 2.37 -5.22
CA ALA A 249 -0.08 3.24 -5.92
C ALA A 249 0.11 4.58 -5.21
N SER A 250 -0.98 5.19 -4.75
CA SER A 250 -0.94 6.46 -4.01
C SER A 250 -0.16 6.35 -2.69
N VAL A 251 -0.36 5.28 -1.92
CA VAL A 251 0.36 5.08 -0.65
C VAL A 251 1.84 4.75 -0.88
N ILE A 252 2.18 4.14 -2.03
CA ILE A 252 3.59 3.95 -2.42
C ILE A 252 4.21 5.29 -2.82
N GLU A 253 3.54 6.06 -3.68
CA GLU A 253 3.98 7.37 -4.15
C GLU A 253 4.20 8.35 -3.00
N TRP A 254 3.17 8.56 -2.17
CA TRP A 254 3.30 9.42 -0.98
C TRP A 254 4.25 8.83 0.08
N GLY A 255 4.50 7.52 0.03
CA GLY A 255 5.47 6.85 0.89
C GLY A 255 6.93 7.02 0.48
N ILE A 256 7.21 7.53 -0.73
CA ILE A 256 8.58 7.87 -1.19
C ILE A 256 8.82 9.39 -1.22
N HIS A 257 7.75 10.20 -1.18
CA HIS A 257 7.81 11.64 -0.90
C HIS A 257 7.91 11.88 0.61
N LEU A 258 9.11 11.72 1.17
CA LEU A 258 9.34 11.91 2.62
C LEU A 258 9.36 13.41 2.97
N ILE A 259 8.23 13.92 3.47
CA ILE A 259 7.98 15.35 3.76
C ILE A 259 7.26 15.48 5.11
N PRO A 260 7.05 16.69 5.67
CA PRO A 260 6.34 16.83 6.95
C PRO A 260 4.95 16.19 6.96
N THR A 261 4.21 16.26 5.85
CA THR A 261 2.88 15.62 5.72
C THR A 261 2.95 14.09 5.81
N SER A 262 4.11 13.46 5.62
CA SER A 262 4.30 12.03 5.88
C SER A 262 4.07 11.65 7.35
N LEU A 263 4.06 12.62 8.28
CA LEU A 263 3.79 12.38 9.70
C LEU A 263 2.29 12.40 10.07
N GLY A 264 1.39 12.67 9.12
CA GLY A 264 -0.06 12.81 9.35
C GLY A 264 -0.56 14.23 9.21
#